data_AF-A0A9C8AMW2-F1
#
_entry.id   AF-A0A9C8AMW2-F1
#
_cell.length_a   1.000
_cell.length_b   1.000
_cell.length_c   1.000
_cell.angle_alpha   90.00
_cell.angle_beta   90.00
_cell.angle_gamma   90.00
#
_symmetry.space_group_name_H-M   'P 1'
#
loop_
_entity.id
_entity.type
_entity.pdbx_description
1 polymer ?
#
loop_
_entity_poly.entity_id
_entity_poly.type
_entity_poly.pdbx_seq_one_letter_code
_entity_poly.pdbx_strand_id
1 'polypeptide(L)'
;MIPLTLDLEASASILGYEPEVLLHSLERGEIRGIKLDGQWRMSVFVLAEILGTSVESLLEFLEDYFLAEKIEEVRDDEFFEPEEGRKVYESFLKEAP
;
A
#
# COMPACT_ATOMS: atom_id res chain seq x y z
N MET A 1 -9.79 -4.96 -5.28
CA MET A 1 -10.22 -3.58 -5.57
C MET A 1 -9.30 -2.67 -4.79
N ILE A 2 -8.53 -1.82 -5.47
CA ILE A 2 -7.56 -0.93 -4.82
C ILE A 2 -8.33 0.23 -4.18
N PRO A 3 -8.10 0.57 -2.90
CA PRO A 3 -8.75 1.71 -2.29
C PRO A 3 -8.30 3.00 -3.00
N LEU A 4 -9.27 3.83 -3.42
CA LEU A 4 -9.00 5.13 -4.09
C LEU A 4 -8.50 6.23 -3.13
N THR A 5 -8.23 5.84 -1.88
CA THR A 5 -7.68 6.71 -0.85
C THR A 5 -6.57 5.97 -0.13
N LEU A 6 -5.40 6.60 -0.05
CA LEU A 6 -4.23 6.08 0.64
C LEU A 6 -4.09 6.74 2.00
N ASP A 7 -3.51 6.03 2.96
CA ASP A 7 -3.14 6.63 4.24
C ASP A 7 -2.00 7.65 4.07
N LEU A 8 -1.69 8.35 5.17
CA LEU A 8 -0.71 9.41 5.19
C LEU A 8 0.71 8.90 4.86
N GLU A 9 1.09 7.71 5.34
CA GLU A 9 2.43 7.15 5.12
C GLU A 9 2.65 6.82 3.65
N ALA A 10 1.73 6.07 3.04
CA ALA A 10 1.80 5.76 1.62
C ALA A 10 1.76 7.03 0.76
N SER A 11 0.88 7.98 1.10
CA SER A 11 0.79 9.26 0.38
C SER A 11 2.08 10.08 0.47
N ALA A 12 2.72 10.11 1.64
CA ALA A 12 3.98 10.82 1.86
C ALA A 12 5.13 10.18 1.07
N SER A 13 5.21 8.84 1.09
CA SER A 13 6.18 8.06 0.30
C SER A 13 6.06 8.37 -1.20
N ILE A 14 4.84 8.32 -1.75
CA ILE A 14 4.58 8.62 -3.17
C ILE A 14 4.98 10.04 -3.55
N LEU A 15 4.70 11.01 -2.67
CA LEU A 15 5.03 12.42 -2.91
C LEU A 15 6.49 12.77 -2.59
N GLY A 16 7.24 11.87 -1.96
CA GLY A 16 8.62 12.11 -1.52
C GLY A 16 8.73 13.09 -0.34
N TYR A 17 7.74 13.10 0.56
CA TYR A 17 7.75 13.90 1.78
C TYR A 17 7.85 13.02 3.03
N GLU A 18 8.28 13.63 4.14
CA GLU A 18 8.07 13.06 5.47
C GLU A 18 6.57 13.11 5.84
N PRO A 19 6.00 12.06 6.46
CA PRO A 19 4.59 12.02 6.85
C PRO A 19 4.15 13.23 7.69
N GLU A 20 5.00 13.72 8.58
CA GLU A 20 4.71 14.88 9.45
C GLU A 20 4.57 16.18 8.66
N VAL A 21 5.38 16.35 7.60
CA VAL A 21 5.31 17.53 6.72
C VAL A 21 3.98 17.51 5.98
N LEU A 22 3.60 16.35 5.44
CA LEU A 22 2.33 16.18 4.74
C LEU A 22 1.13 16.39 5.68
N LEU A 23 1.20 15.87 6.91
CA LEU A 23 0.19 16.08 7.94
C LEU A 23 -0.02 17.57 8.23
N HIS A 24 1.07 18.32 8.44
CA HIS A 24 0.99 19.75 8.70
C HIS A 24 0.38 20.53 7.53
N SER A 25 0.63 20.13 6.28
CA SER A 25 -0.02 20.75 5.12
C SER A 25 -1.51 20.42 5.02
N LEU A 26 -1.91 19.20 5.38
CA LEU A 26 -3.33 18.81 5.47
C LEU A 26 -4.08 19.57 6.58
N GLU A 27 -3.47 19.71 7.76
CA GLU A 27 -4.05 20.45 8.89
C GLU A 27 -4.18 21.94 8.63
N ARG A 28 -3.25 22.52 7.86
CA ARG A 28 -3.29 23.93 7.43
C ARG A 28 -4.24 24.16 6.24
N GLY A 29 -4.79 23.10 5.65
CA GLY A 29 -5.67 23.19 4.49
C GLY A 29 -4.97 23.58 3.19
N GLU A 30 -3.64 23.43 3.12
CA GLU A 30 -2.84 23.68 1.92
C GLU A 30 -3.07 22.58 0.87
N ILE A 31 -3.37 21.37 1.34
CA ILE A 31 -3.62 20.19 0.52
C ILE A 31 -4.99 19.61 0.90
N ARG A 32 -5.71 19.08 -0.10
CA ARG A 32 -7.00 18.41 0.11
C ARG A 32 -6.79 17.00 0.63
N GLY A 33 -7.47 16.65 1.72
CA GLY A 33 -7.53 15.29 2.25
C GLY A 33 -8.86 15.00 2.91
N ILE A 34 -9.07 13.73 3.26
CA ILE A 34 -10.27 13.24 3.95
C ILE A 34 -9.83 12.69 5.29
N LYS A 35 -10.45 13.16 6.38
CA LYS A 35 -10.22 12.60 7.72
C LYS A 35 -11.29 11.57 8.03
N LEU A 36 -10.92 10.30 8.14
CA LEU A 36 -11.80 9.18 8.46
C LEU A 36 -11.31 8.52 9.74
N ASP A 37 -12.20 8.37 10.73
CA ASP A 37 -11.88 7.77 12.04
C ASP A 37 -10.63 8.37 12.71
N GLY A 38 -10.50 9.71 12.65
CA GLY A 38 -9.35 10.42 13.20
C GLY A 38 -8.07 10.35 12.36
N GLN A 39 -8.01 9.52 11.32
CA GLN A 39 -6.86 9.35 10.44
C GLN A 39 -7.03 10.14 9.14
N TRP A 40 -5.96 10.78 8.69
CA TRP A 40 -5.93 11.45 7.40
C TRP A 40 -5.68 10.45 6.27
N ARG A 41 -6.43 10.62 5.19
CA ARG A 41 -6.27 9.88 3.94
C ARG A 41 -6.28 10.85 2.77
N MET A 42 -5.54 10.54 1.72
CA MET A 42 -5.52 11.32 0.50
C MET A 42 -6.10 10.53 -0.66
N SER A 43 -6.88 11.21 -1.49
CA SER A 43 -7.44 10.59 -2.69
C SER A 43 -6.39 10.51 -3.79
N VAL A 44 -6.39 9.40 -4.55
CA VAL A 44 -5.51 9.24 -5.72
C VAL A 44 -5.69 10.36 -6.75
N PHE A 45 -6.88 10.98 -6.83
CA PHE A 45 -7.13 12.13 -7.71
C PHE A 45 -6.34 13.37 -7.27
N VAL A 46 -6.23 13.60 -5.96
CA VAL A 46 -5.45 14.73 -5.41
C VAL A 46 -3.96 14.47 -5.59
N LEU A 47 -3.52 13.22 -5.36
CA LEU A 47 -2.12 12.84 -5.58
C LEU A 47 -1.71 13.01 -7.05
N ALA A 48 -2.56 12.58 -7.99
CA ALA A 48 -2.33 12.75 -9.41
C ALA A 48 -2.23 14.23 -9.81
N GLU A 49 -3.12 15.08 -9.26
CA GLU A 49 -3.09 16.53 -9.46
C GLU A 49 -1.79 17.16 -8.96
N ILE A 50 -1.33 16.80 -7.76
CA ILE A 50 -0.08 17.32 -7.17
C ILE A 50 1.14 16.92 -8.01
N LEU A 51 1.18 15.65 -8.44
CA LEU A 51 2.28 15.10 -9.22
C LEU A 51 2.25 15.53 -10.71
N GLY A 52 1.17 16.18 -11.15
CA GLY A 52 0.99 16.56 -12.56
C GLY A 52 0.90 15.35 -13.49
N THR A 53 0.35 14.24 -13.00
CA THR A 53 0.21 12.98 -13.75
C THR A 53 -1.26 12.59 -13.94
N SER A 54 -1.52 11.60 -14.79
CA SER A 54 -2.87 11.03 -14.92
C SER A 54 -3.16 10.06 -13.78
N VAL A 55 -4.44 9.93 -13.42
CA VAL A 55 -4.87 8.94 -12.40
C VAL A 55 -4.55 7.52 -12.85
N GLU A 56 -4.68 7.23 -14.14
CA GLU A 56 -4.37 5.93 -14.72
C GLU A 56 -2.89 5.58 -14.55
N SER A 57 -1.99 6.50 -14.92
CA SER A 57 -0.55 6.33 -14.72
C SER A 57 -0.15 6.20 -13.25
N LEU A 58 -0.83 6.91 -12.35
CA LEU A 58 -0.60 6.75 -10.91
C LEU A 58 -1.06 5.38 -10.41
N LEU A 59 -2.21 4.89 -10.87
CA LEU A 59 -2.72 3.57 -10.49
C LEU A 59 -1.82 2.45 -11.01
N GLU A 60 -1.34 2.54 -12.26
CA GLU A 60 -0.34 1.59 -12.81
C GLU A 60 0.92 1.56 -11.93
N PHE A 61 1.46 2.72 -11.57
CA PHE A 61 2.61 2.80 -10.66
C PHE A 61 2.33 2.17 -9.29
N LEU A 62 1.15 2.43 -8.71
CA LEU A 62 0.78 1.89 -7.40
C LEU A 62 0.60 0.37 -7.44
N GLU A 63 0.02 -0.16 -8.51
CA GLU A 63 -0.08 -1.59 -8.73
C GLU A 63 1.30 -2.26 -8.75
N ASP A 64 2.23 -1.69 -9.51
CA ASP A 64 3.61 -2.18 -9.57
C ASP A 64 4.32 -2.07 -8.21
N TYR A 65 4.14 -0.96 -7.50
CA TYR A 65 4.74 -0.72 -6.19
C TYR A 65 4.25 -1.72 -5.13
N PHE A 66 2.93 -1.87 -4.98
CA PHE A 66 2.36 -2.83 -4.04
C PHE A 66 2.65 -4.28 -4.42
N LEU A 67 2.76 -4.58 -5.72
CA LEU A 67 3.18 -5.90 -6.17
C LEU A 67 4.63 -6.19 -5.81
N ALA A 68 5.53 -5.22 -5.97
CA ALA A 68 6.93 -5.36 -5.58
C ALA A 68 7.08 -5.59 -4.07
N GLU A 69 6.36 -4.82 -3.24
CA GLU A 69 6.34 -5.00 -1.78
C GLU A 69 5.91 -6.42 -1.38
N LYS A 70 4.85 -6.94 -2.00
CA LYS A 70 4.40 -8.33 -1.75
C LYS A 70 5.41 -9.39 -2.21
N ILE A 71 6.13 -9.14 -3.30
CA ILE A 71 7.18 -10.07 -3.75
C ILE A 71 8.33 -10.08 -2.74
N GLU A 72 8.68 -8.94 -2.16
CA GLU A 72 9.69 -8.86 -1.10
C GLU A 72 9.23 -9.59 0.17
N GLU A 73 7.96 -9.45 0.58
CA GLU A 73 7.40 -10.19 1.72
C GLU A 73 7.52 -11.72 1.56
N VAL A 74 7.23 -12.24 0.37
CA VAL A 74 7.29 -13.70 0.08
C VAL A 74 8.73 -14.19 -0.12
N ARG A 75 9.70 -13.29 -0.33
CA ARG A 75 11.10 -13.67 -0.54
C ARG A 75 11.74 -14.31 0.70
N ASP A 76 11.24 -13.95 1.88
CA ASP A 76 11.67 -14.52 3.15
C ASP A 76 10.82 -15.73 3.59
N ASP A 77 9.81 -16.12 2.81
CA ASP A 77 9.03 -17.33 3.07
C ASP A 77 9.86 -18.59 2.78
N GLU A 78 9.63 -19.64 3.58
CA GLU A 78 10.23 -20.95 3.35
C GLU A 78 9.80 -21.50 1.98
N PHE A 79 10.77 -21.59 1.07
CA PHE A 79 10.56 -22.22 -0.22
C PHE A 79 10.62 -23.74 -0.05
N PHE A 80 9.51 -24.42 -0.33
CA PHE A 80 9.44 -25.88 -0.28
C PHE A 80 9.47 -26.46 -1.69
N GLU A 81 10.27 -27.51 -1.89
CA GLU A 81 10.09 -28.37 -3.06
C GLU A 81 8.71 -29.05 -3.01
N PRO A 82 8.11 -29.45 -4.15
CA PRO A 82 6.73 -29.95 -4.20
C PRO A 82 6.42 -31.10 -3.21
N GLU A 83 7.40 -31.97 -2.96
CA GLU A 83 7.27 -33.08 -2.01
C GLU A 83 7.32 -32.64 -0.55
N GLU A 84 8.09 -31.59 -0.25
CA GLU A 84 8.21 -30.98 1.08
C GLU A 84 6.97 -30.15 1.40
N GLY A 85 6.51 -29.35 0.43
CA GLY A 85 5.29 -28.54 0.57
C GLY A 85 4.06 -29.42 0.81
N ARG A 86 4.00 -30.59 0.18
CA ARG A 86 2.94 -31.58 0.41
C ARG A 86 2.95 -32.11 1.84
N LYS A 87 4.11 -32.37 2.43
CA LYS A 87 4.21 -32.85 3.82
C LYS A 87 3.76 -31.80 4.82
N VAL A 88 4.15 -30.54 4.60
CA VAL A 88 3.76 -29.39 5.45
C VAL A 88 2.25 -29.14 5.35
N TYR A 89 1.69 -29.21 4.14
CA TYR A 89 0.24 -29.11 3.95
C TYR A 89 -0.53 -30.24 4.67
N GLU A 90 -0.03 -31.48 4.56
CA GLU A 90 -0.62 -32.64 5.24
C GLU A 90 -0.49 -32.57 6.77
N SER A 91 0.49 -31.86 7.34
CA SER A 91 0.56 -31.62 8.79
C SER A 91 -0.49 -30.60 9.25
N PHE A 92 -0.69 -29.51 8.51
CA PHE A 92 -1.75 -28.55 8.83
C PHE A 92 -3.16 -29.16 8.75
N LEU A 93 -3.40 -30.05 7.79
CA LEU A 93 -4.67 -30.79 7.69
C LEU A 93 -4.94 -31.74 8.86
N LYS A 94 -3.90 -32.22 9.56
CA LYS A 94 -4.05 -33.09 10.73
C LYS A 94 -4.24 -32.31 12.03
N GLU A 95 -3.81 -31.06 12.07
CA GLU A 95 -3.95 -30.14 13.21
C GLU A 95 -5.22 -29.29 13.14
N ALA A 96 -5.88 -29.24 11.98
CA ALA A 96 -7.19 -28.62 11.82
C ALA A 96 -8.29 -29.49 12.48
N PRO A 97 -9.12 -28.93 13.39
CA PRO A 97 -10.17 -29.67 14.10
C PRO A 97 -11.35 -30.10 13.21
#